data_AF-A0A947PKR9-F1
#
_entry.id   AF-A0A947PKR9-F1
#
_cell.length_a   1.000
_cell.length_b   1.000
_cell.length_c   1.000
_cell.angle_alpha   90.00
_cell.angle_beta   90.00
_cell.angle_gamma   90.00
#
_symmetry.space_group_name_H-M   'P 1'
#
loop_
_entity.id
_entity.type
_entity.pdbx_description
1 polymer ?
#
loop_
_entity_poly.entity_id
_entity_poly.type
_entity_poly.pdbx_seq_one_letter_code
_entity_poly.pdbx_strand_id
1 'polypeptide(L)'
;MPLKPLALIVAVVLLAHLLLLSEADLDRPGKPPAGPAPFSTRLIERAPAPVQAPLKPVVAQASPPVVRPLAPRPRPSTPKTEQNQAPAPIEYTQEAINSIAVDTPDSTPVPTPAADEAVAATDVADTTDTVAVASPSPTEPKASAPSLTYRIPPPMRLKYTIAGQVKGFNYSAGGELLWQHDGGHYDARLEISAFLLGSRVQTSTGQLGAQGLEPLRFGDKSRSEQAAHFVRDKGKIVFSANTPEAPLQEGAQDRLSVFMQLGAMLAGNPGRFPPGTTITLPTVSAREADSWAFGVGPEETLQLPGGAQTAVKLTRLPRQDYDQKLELWLAPALDFMPVRILLSQTNGDFVDQQWRSNESP
;
A
#
# COMPACT_ATOMS: atom_id res chain seq x y z
N MET A 1 9.48 -40.47 -27.15
CA MET A 1 8.03 -40.15 -27.20
C MET A 1 7.50 -40.52 -28.58
N PRO A 2 6.35 -41.21 -28.71
CA PRO A 2 5.82 -41.53 -30.03
C PRO A 2 5.38 -40.22 -30.71
N LEU A 3 5.84 -39.98 -31.95
CA LEU A 3 5.55 -38.76 -32.72
C LEU A 3 4.05 -38.59 -33.06
N LYS A 4 3.28 -39.68 -33.02
CA LYS A 4 1.86 -39.72 -33.39
C LYS A 4 0.94 -38.90 -32.47
N PRO A 5 0.99 -39.03 -31.13
CA PRO A 5 0.18 -38.18 -30.24
C PRO A 5 0.56 -36.70 -30.31
N LEU A 6 1.84 -36.37 -30.54
CA LEU A 6 2.27 -34.98 -30.68
C LEU A 6 1.67 -34.33 -31.94
N ALA A 7 1.68 -35.05 -33.07
CA ALA A 7 1.07 -34.57 -34.31
C ALA A 7 -0.44 -34.38 -34.18
N LEU A 8 -1.12 -35.25 -33.42
CA LEU A 8 -2.56 -35.14 -33.16
C LEU A 8 -2.88 -33.89 -32.33
N ILE A 9 -2.09 -33.61 -31.29
CA ILE A 9 -2.28 -32.41 -30.46
C ILE A 9 -2.06 -31.14 -31.28
N VAL A 10 -1.01 -31.10 -32.10
CA VAL A 10 -0.73 -29.94 -32.97
C VAL A 10 -1.87 -29.71 -33.98
N ALA A 11 -2.42 -30.77 -34.57
CA ALA A 11 -3.54 -30.66 -35.50
C ALA A 11 -4.81 -30.11 -34.82
N VAL A 12 -5.10 -30.57 -33.60
CA VAL A 12 -6.26 -30.08 -32.82
C VAL A 12 -6.10 -28.61 -32.44
N VAL A 13 -4.89 -28.21 -32.01
CA VAL A 13 -4.61 -26.82 -31.65
C VAL A 13 -4.72 -25.90 -32.87
N LEU A 14 -4.23 -26.31 -34.03
CA LEU A 14 -4.37 -25.56 -35.28
C LEU A 14 -5.83 -25.42 -35.72
N LEU A 15 -6.63 -26.49 -35.60
CA LEU A 15 -8.05 -26.46 -35.93
C LEU A 15 -8.82 -25.51 -35.00
N ALA A 16 -8.48 -25.50 -33.70
CA ALA A 16 -9.08 -24.59 -32.73
C ALA A 16 -8.74 -23.12 -33.03
N HIS A 17 -7.49 -22.81 -33.43
CA HIS A 17 -7.11 -21.46 -33.83
C HIS A 17 -7.83 -21.01 -35.10
N LEU A 18 -7.99 -21.90 -36.10
CA LEU A 18 -8.72 -21.61 -37.33
C LEU A 18 -10.20 -21.31 -37.07
N LEU A 19 -10.84 -22.06 -36.17
CA LEU A 19 -12.22 -21.79 -35.74
C LEU A 19 -12.35 -20.44 -35.03
N LEU A 20 -11.42 -20.12 -34.13
CA LEU A 20 -11.42 -18.83 -33.42
C LEU A 20 -11.21 -17.64 -34.37
N LEU A 21 -10.34 -17.80 -35.37
CA LEU A 21 -10.07 -16.79 -36.39
C LEU A 21 -11.22 -16.64 -37.39
N SER A 22 -12.03 -17.69 -37.61
CA SER A 22 -13.21 -17.61 -38.48
C SER A 22 -14.41 -16.90 -37.85
N GLU A 23 -14.48 -16.83 -36.51
CA GLU A 23 -15.49 -16.08 -35.75
C GLU A 23 -15.09 -14.62 -35.51
N ALA A 24 -13.82 -14.27 -35.78
CA ALA A 24 -13.36 -12.88 -35.79
C ALA A 24 -13.76 -12.24 -37.12
N ASP A 25 -14.94 -11.61 -37.14
CA ASP A 25 -15.41 -10.76 -38.25
C ASP A 25 -14.43 -9.58 -38.43
N LEU A 26 -13.39 -9.78 -39.25
CA LEU A 26 -12.48 -8.74 -39.68
C LEU A 26 -13.24 -7.79 -40.62
N ASP A 27 -13.70 -6.69 -40.04
CA ASP A 27 -13.79 -5.36 -40.62
C ASP A 27 -14.49 -5.28 -42.00
N ARG A 28 -15.82 -5.15 -41.96
CA ARG A 28 -16.62 -4.72 -43.12
C ARG A 28 -16.59 -3.17 -43.17
N PRO A 29 -15.98 -2.53 -44.18
CA PRO A 29 -16.04 -1.08 -44.31
C PRO A 29 -17.41 -0.70 -44.90
N GLY A 30 -18.26 -0.08 -44.09
CA GLY A 30 -19.48 0.55 -44.60
C GLY A 30 -20.66 0.56 -43.63
N LYS A 31 -20.61 1.43 -42.61
CA LYS A 31 -21.84 1.97 -42.02
C LYS A 31 -21.59 3.41 -41.54
N PRO A 32 -22.28 4.42 -42.10
CA PRO A 32 -22.15 5.79 -41.61
C PRO A 32 -22.75 5.93 -40.20
N PRO A 33 -22.29 6.90 -39.40
CA PRO A 33 -22.70 7.04 -38.01
C PRO A 33 -24.20 7.34 -37.90
N ALA A 34 -24.90 6.54 -37.09
CA ALA A 34 -26.25 6.83 -36.66
C ALA A 34 -26.23 8.12 -35.82
N GLY A 35 -27.18 9.02 -36.11
CA GLY A 35 -27.33 10.30 -35.43
C GLY A 35 -27.62 10.17 -33.92
N PRO A 36 -27.68 11.31 -33.21
CA PRO A 36 -27.77 11.32 -31.75
C PRO A 36 -29.04 10.63 -31.25
N ALA A 37 -28.85 9.67 -30.33
CA ALA A 37 -29.93 8.98 -29.65
C ALA A 37 -30.69 9.95 -28.72
N PRO A 38 -32.04 9.93 -28.69
CA PRO A 38 -32.80 10.75 -27.77
C PRO A 38 -32.64 10.23 -26.33
N PHE A 39 -32.22 11.12 -25.42
CA PHE A 39 -32.25 10.87 -23.99
C PHE A 39 -33.72 10.74 -23.54
N SER A 40 -34.07 9.58 -22.98
CA SER A 40 -35.36 9.34 -22.35
C SER A 40 -35.19 9.47 -20.84
N THR A 41 -35.55 10.63 -20.28
CA THR A 41 -35.59 10.85 -18.84
C THR A 41 -36.92 10.34 -18.29
N ARG A 42 -36.89 9.20 -17.57
CA ARG A 42 -38.03 8.74 -16.79
C ARG A 42 -37.88 9.24 -15.35
N LEU A 43 -38.84 10.05 -14.91
CA LEU A 43 -38.97 10.46 -13.51
C LEU A 43 -39.29 9.20 -12.67
N ILE A 44 -38.43 8.87 -11.71
CA ILE A 44 -38.72 7.83 -10.70
C ILE A 44 -39.35 8.54 -9.51
N GLU A 45 -40.67 8.43 -9.39
CA GLU A 45 -41.38 8.84 -8.19
C GLU A 45 -41.14 7.80 -7.08
N ARG A 46 -40.48 8.23 -6.00
CA ARG A 46 -40.11 7.37 -4.87
C ARG A 46 -41.37 7.06 -4.06
N ALA A 47 -41.84 5.81 -4.12
CA ALA A 47 -42.93 5.34 -3.28
C ALA A 47 -42.57 5.52 -1.78
N PRO A 48 -43.51 5.99 -0.93
CA PRO A 48 -43.26 6.14 0.50
C PRO A 48 -43.01 4.78 1.16
N ALA A 49 -42.06 4.76 2.10
CA ALA A 49 -41.67 3.57 2.84
C ALA A 49 -42.88 2.96 3.58
N PRO A 50 -43.08 1.62 3.54
CA PRO A 50 -44.14 0.99 4.30
C PRO A 50 -43.86 1.15 5.81
N VAL A 51 -44.85 1.70 6.51
CA VAL A 51 -44.92 1.73 7.97
C VAL A 51 -44.90 0.30 8.48
N GLN A 52 -43.88 -0.06 9.27
CA GLN A 52 -43.78 -1.37 9.91
C GLN A 52 -44.90 -1.51 10.96
N ALA A 53 -45.75 -2.53 10.79
CA ALA A 53 -46.67 -2.97 11.83
C ALA A 53 -45.89 -3.75 12.92
N PRO A 54 -46.30 -3.66 14.20
CA PRO A 54 -45.56 -4.28 15.30
C PRO A 54 -45.58 -5.82 15.24
N LEU A 55 -44.42 -6.42 15.45
CA LEU A 55 -44.19 -7.85 15.48
C LEU A 55 -44.92 -8.50 16.67
N LYS A 56 -45.71 -9.56 16.38
CA LYS A 56 -46.24 -10.46 17.41
C LYS A 56 -45.12 -11.36 17.96
N PRO A 57 -45.14 -11.74 19.26
CA PRO A 57 -44.11 -12.59 19.84
C PRO A 57 -44.17 -14.00 19.27
N VAL A 58 -43.04 -14.49 18.74
CA VAL A 58 -42.87 -15.89 18.35
C VAL A 58 -42.63 -16.72 19.61
N VAL A 59 -43.53 -17.68 19.84
CA VAL A 59 -43.41 -18.72 20.86
C VAL A 59 -42.30 -19.69 20.46
N ALA A 60 -41.37 -19.95 21.39
CA ALA A 60 -40.30 -20.92 21.24
C ALA A 60 -40.86 -22.33 20.99
N GLN A 61 -40.51 -22.94 19.86
CA GLN A 61 -40.73 -24.36 19.61
C GLN A 61 -39.46 -25.15 19.92
N ALA A 62 -39.63 -26.19 20.72
CA ALA A 62 -38.59 -27.10 21.20
C ALA A 62 -38.09 -28.04 20.09
N SER A 63 -36.77 -28.24 20.05
CA SER A 63 -36.10 -29.23 19.18
C SER A 63 -36.36 -30.66 19.64
N PRO A 64 -36.65 -31.63 18.75
CA PRO A 64 -36.66 -33.05 19.08
C PRO A 64 -35.24 -33.66 19.09
N PRO A 65 -35.05 -34.83 19.73
CA PRO A 65 -33.74 -35.29 20.19
C PRO A 65 -32.91 -36.00 19.13
N VAL A 66 -31.60 -35.97 19.38
CA VAL A 66 -30.52 -36.65 18.67
C VAL A 66 -30.71 -38.18 18.69
N VAL A 67 -30.68 -38.80 17.51
CA VAL A 67 -30.50 -40.25 17.36
C VAL A 67 -29.15 -40.50 16.70
N ARG A 68 -28.29 -41.24 17.41
CA ARG A 68 -27.00 -41.74 16.95
C ARG A 68 -27.18 -43.14 16.36
N PRO A 69 -26.63 -43.44 15.17
CA PRO A 69 -26.29 -44.84 14.86
C PRO A 69 -24.82 -45.04 14.44
N LEU A 70 -24.21 -45.97 15.18
CA LEU A 70 -23.17 -46.96 14.86
C LEU A 70 -22.39 -46.90 13.53
N ALA A 71 -21.06 -46.99 13.67
CA ALA A 71 -20.10 -47.31 12.62
C ALA A 71 -20.17 -48.78 12.15
N PRO A 72 -19.83 -49.06 10.87
CA PRO A 72 -18.96 -50.23 10.60
C PRO A 72 -17.91 -50.06 9.47
N ARG A 73 -16.67 -50.41 9.84
CA ARG A 73 -15.52 -51.06 9.12
C ARG A 73 -14.98 -50.57 7.75
N PRO A 74 -13.65 -50.76 7.53
CA PRO A 74 -12.87 -50.10 6.48
C PRO A 74 -12.97 -50.80 5.12
N ARG A 75 -12.89 -50.00 4.04
CA ARG A 75 -12.78 -50.47 2.65
C ARG A 75 -11.32 -50.40 2.16
N PRO A 76 -10.88 -51.26 1.23
CA PRO A 76 -9.49 -51.43 0.84
C PRO A 76 -8.93 -50.26 0.03
N SER A 77 -7.62 -50.08 0.19
CA SER A 77 -6.73 -49.17 -0.53
C SER A 77 -6.81 -49.31 -2.06
N THR A 78 -7.16 -48.21 -2.73
CA THR A 78 -6.90 -47.99 -4.16
C THR A 78 -5.58 -47.25 -4.38
N PRO A 79 -4.95 -47.41 -5.55
CA PRO A 79 -3.53 -47.12 -5.76
C PRO A 79 -3.24 -45.61 -5.80
N LYS A 80 -2.02 -45.28 -5.41
CA LYS A 80 -1.36 -43.99 -5.50
C LYS A 80 -1.45 -43.46 -6.95
N THR A 81 -2.40 -42.58 -7.23
CA THR A 81 -2.31 -41.69 -8.37
C THR A 81 -1.16 -40.76 -8.08
N GLU A 82 -0.05 -40.92 -8.82
CA GLU A 82 0.92 -39.84 -8.99
C GLU A 82 0.16 -38.63 -9.52
N GLN A 83 -0.14 -37.72 -8.59
CA GLN A 83 -0.58 -36.39 -8.90
C GLN A 83 0.56 -35.76 -9.68
N ASN A 84 0.39 -35.65 -11.00
CA ASN A 84 1.10 -34.66 -11.79
C ASN A 84 0.75 -33.31 -11.18
N GLN A 85 1.55 -32.87 -10.21
CA GLN A 85 1.55 -31.50 -9.76
C GLN A 85 2.06 -30.68 -10.94
N ALA A 86 1.17 -29.94 -11.59
CA ALA A 86 1.59 -28.76 -12.32
C ALA A 86 2.18 -27.79 -11.27
N PRO A 87 3.48 -27.47 -11.29
CA PRO A 87 4.03 -26.52 -10.35
C PRO A 87 3.78 -25.09 -10.85
N ALA A 88 3.43 -24.22 -9.90
CA ALA A 88 3.87 -22.82 -9.83
C ALA A 88 3.14 -21.63 -10.51
N PRO A 89 1.99 -21.69 -11.24
CA PRO A 89 1.39 -20.45 -11.77
C PRO A 89 0.80 -19.57 -10.67
N ILE A 90 0.14 -20.17 -9.67
CA ILE A 90 -0.60 -19.44 -8.62
C ILE A 90 0.33 -18.84 -7.58
N GLU A 91 1.40 -19.55 -7.22
CA GLU A 91 2.37 -19.10 -6.22
C GLU A 91 3.18 -17.92 -6.75
N TYR A 92 3.71 -18.04 -7.97
CA TYR A 92 4.40 -16.94 -8.64
C TYR A 92 3.51 -15.71 -8.79
N THR A 93 2.25 -15.92 -9.19
CA THR A 93 1.27 -14.84 -9.32
C THR A 93 1.06 -14.10 -8.00
N GLN A 94 0.90 -14.83 -6.90
CA GLN A 94 0.68 -14.20 -5.60
C GLN A 94 1.92 -13.44 -5.11
N GLU A 95 3.12 -13.97 -5.35
CA GLU A 95 4.35 -13.30 -4.96
C GLU A 95 4.63 -12.05 -5.79
N ALA A 96 4.31 -12.07 -7.09
CA ALA A 96 4.32 -10.88 -7.93
C ALA A 96 3.41 -9.79 -7.34
N ILE A 97 2.17 -10.13 -6.96
CA ILE A 97 1.26 -9.18 -6.30
C ILE A 97 1.82 -8.73 -4.94
N ASN A 98 2.45 -9.63 -4.18
CA ASN A 98 2.97 -9.32 -2.85
C ASN A 98 4.18 -8.38 -2.90
N SER A 99 5.08 -8.58 -3.88
CA SER A 99 6.28 -7.76 -4.10
C SER A 99 6.01 -6.27 -4.31
N ILE A 100 4.77 -5.93 -4.67
CA ILE A 100 4.31 -4.55 -4.87
C ILE A 100 4.25 -3.78 -3.54
N ALA A 101 4.05 -4.46 -2.40
CA ALA A 101 4.12 -3.78 -1.11
C ALA A 101 5.55 -3.61 -0.64
N VAL A 102 5.74 -2.55 0.14
CA VAL A 102 6.86 -2.48 1.06
C VAL A 102 6.48 -3.30 2.28
N ASP A 103 6.77 -4.60 2.25
CA ASP A 103 6.65 -5.48 3.41
C ASP A 103 8.01 -5.51 4.11
N THR A 104 8.04 -5.12 5.39
CA THR A 104 9.17 -5.38 6.27
C THR A 104 8.98 -6.81 6.80
N PRO A 105 9.99 -7.71 6.77
CA PRO A 105 9.83 -9.01 7.40
C PRO A 105 9.49 -8.83 8.89
N ASP A 106 8.48 -9.57 9.34
CA ASP A 106 7.91 -9.55 10.69
C ASP A 106 9.06 -9.71 11.71
N SER A 107 9.49 -8.59 12.30
CA SER A 107 10.54 -8.60 13.30
C SER A 107 9.91 -9.08 14.60
N THR A 108 10.12 -10.36 14.95
CA THR A 108 9.85 -10.85 16.31
C THR A 108 10.50 -9.90 17.31
N PRO A 109 9.74 -9.29 18.24
CA PRO A 109 10.32 -8.37 19.20
C PRO A 109 11.28 -9.15 20.12
N VAL A 110 12.56 -8.76 20.10
CA VAL A 110 13.53 -9.20 21.10
C VAL A 110 13.14 -8.52 22.43
N PRO A 111 12.95 -9.27 23.53
CA PRO A 111 12.62 -8.67 24.80
C PRO A 111 13.79 -7.83 25.31
N THR A 112 13.54 -6.54 25.55
CA THR A 112 14.41 -5.67 26.34
C THR A 112 14.49 -6.23 27.77
N PRO A 113 15.68 -6.52 28.33
CA PRO A 113 15.77 -6.82 29.75
C PRO A 113 15.46 -5.56 30.54
N ALA A 114 14.46 -5.64 31.42
CA ALA A 114 14.25 -4.68 32.48
C ALA A 114 15.51 -4.63 33.35
N ALA A 115 16.11 -3.45 33.49
CA ALA A 115 17.14 -3.20 34.48
C ALA A 115 16.44 -2.96 35.82
N ASP A 116 16.54 -3.96 36.70
CA ASP A 116 16.13 -3.89 38.10
C ASP A 116 17.09 -2.97 38.87
N GLU A 117 16.51 -2.11 39.70
CA GLU A 117 17.23 -1.35 40.71
C GLU A 117 17.84 -2.30 41.76
N ALA A 118 19.13 -2.12 42.06
CA ALA A 118 19.73 -2.62 43.29
C ALA A 118 20.55 -1.50 43.93
N VAL A 119 19.98 -0.99 45.02
CA VAL A 119 20.58 -0.15 46.05
C VAL A 119 21.88 -0.73 46.61
N ALA A 120 22.91 0.12 46.72
CA ALA A 120 23.97 -0.05 47.70
C ALA A 120 24.42 1.33 48.19
N ALA A 121 24.02 1.62 49.44
CA ALA A 121 24.48 2.76 50.20
C ALA A 121 25.92 2.56 50.66
N THR A 122 26.74 3.60 50.56
CA THR A 122 27.92 3.78 51.40
C THR A 122 28.02 5.25 51.79
N ASP A 123 27.74 5.50 53.07
CA ASP A 123 28.12 6.70 53.81
C ASP A 123 29.64 6.87 53.82
N VAL A 124 30.15 8.06 53.50
CA VAL A 124 31.31 8.64 54.19
C VAL A 124 31.14 10.16 54.25
N ALA A 125 31.41 10.69 55.44
CA ALA A 125 31.14 12.04 55.89
C ALA A 125 32.13 13.11 55.42
N ASP A 126 31.66 14.35 55.62
CA ASP A 126 32.39 15.56 56.02
C ASP A 126 33.11 16.39 54.94
N THR A 127 32.63 17.61 54.69
CA THR A 127 33.25 18.86 55.18
C THR A 127 32.44 20.05 54.62
N THR A 128 32.07 20.96 55.51
CA THR A 128 31.51 22.29 55.20
C THR A 128 32.43 23.12 54.30
N ASP A 129 31.92 23.64 53.19
CA ASP A 129 32.43 24.90 52.64
C ASP A 129 31.33 25.73 51.98
N THR A 130 31.40 27.03 52.22
CA THR A 130 30.32 28.00 51.97
C THR A 130 30.75 28.90 50.83
N VAL A 131 30.22 28.75 49.60
CA VAL A 131 30.44 29.76 48.53
C VAL A 131 29.26 29.88 47.57
N ALA A 132 28.73 31.12 47.55
CA ALA A 132 28.09 31.86 46.46
C ALA A 132 26.81 31.33 45.79
N VAL A 133 25.74 32.09 46.04
CA VAL A 133 24.57 32.25 45.17
C VAL A 133 25.05 32.73 43.79
N ALA A 134 25.02 31.85 42.79
CA ALA A 134 25.06 32.24 41.39
C ALA A 134 23.62 32.39 40.89
N SER A 135 23.23 33.63 40.60
CA SER A 135 22.00 33.93 39.86
C SER A 135 21.98 33.16 38.53
N PRO A 136 20.83 32.58 38.12
CA PRO A 136 20.73 32.01 36.78
C PRO A 136 20.83 33.12 35.75
N SER A 137 21.86 33.08 34.90
CA SER A 137 21.92 33.89 33.69
C SER A 137 20.70 33.61 32.81
N PRO A 138 20.16 34.61 32.09
CA PRO A 138 18.97 34.43 31.26
C PRO A 138 19.22 33.36 30.20
N THR A 139 18.37 32.34 30.18
CA THR A 139 18.29 31.40 29.06
C THR A 139 18.02 32.21 27.80
N GLU A 140 19.00 32.29 26.90
CA GLU A 140 18.77 32.78 25.54
C GLU A 140 17.60 31.98 24.94
N PRO A 141 16.60 32.64 24.33
CA PRO A 141 15.50 31.94 23.70
C PRO A 141 16.07 31.06 22.61
N LYS A 142 16.02 29.75 22.82
CA LYS A 142 16.30 28.72 21.81
C LYS A 142 15.51 29.10 20.57
N ALA A 143 16.19 29.56 19.53
CA ALA A 143 15.58 29.98 18.28
C ALA A 143 14.63 28.87 17.83
N SER A 144 13.32 29.17 17.86
CA SER A 144 12.30 28.23 17.46
C SER A 144 12.56 27.87 16.00
N ALA A 145 12.89 26.62 15.72
CA ALA A 145 13.07 26.17 14.35
C ALA A 145 11.82 26.55 13.54
N PRO A 146 11.96 27.14 12.34
CA PRO A 146 10.81 27.57 11.57
C PRO A 146 9.89 26.37 11.30
N SER A 147 8.59 26.55 11.49
CA SER A 147 7.58 25.50 11.23
C SER A 147 7.65 25.03 9.78
N LEU A 148 7.40 23.73 9.54
CA LEU A 148 7.29 23.20 8.18
C LEU A 148 6.01 23.71 7.52
N THR A 149 6.09 24.06 6.24
CA THR A 149 4.91 24.36 5.40
C THR A 149 4.61 23.19 4.49
N TYR A 150 3.35 22.84 4.30
CA TYR A 150 2.95 21.73 3.44
C TYR A 150 2.15 22.26 2.25
N ARG A 151 2.69 22.09 1.02
CA ARG A 151 1.98 22.47 -0.21
C ARG A 151 1.36 21.22 -0.83
N ILE A 152 0.09 20.99 -0.53
CA ILE A 152 -0.65 19.81 -1.00
C ILE A 152 -0.81 19.87 -2.53
N PRO A 153 -0.47 18.80 -3.28
CA PRO A 153 -0.61 18.76 -4.73
C PRO A 153 -2.10 18.76 -5.13
N PRO A 154 -2.47 19.40 -6.26
CA PRO A 154 -3.86 19.41 -6.72
C PRO A 154 -4.34 17.99 -7.08
N PRO A 155 -5.66 17.73 -7.07
CA PRO A 155 -6.22 16.44 -7.48
C PRO A 155 -5.77 16.02 -8.87
N MET A 156 -5.33 14.77 -9.02
CA MET A 156 -4.90 14.22 -10.31
C MET A 156 -4.94 12.70 -10.34
N ARG A 157 -4.99 12.14 -11.55
CA ARG A 157 -4.76 10.72 -11.81
C ARG A 157 -3.44 10.54 -12.52
N LEU A 158 -2.57 9.68 -11.99
CA LEU A 158 -1.29 9.27 -12.58
C LEU A 158 -1.41 7.83 -13.07
N LYS A 159 -0.99 7.58 -14.30
CA LYS A 159 -0.91 6.24 -14.89
C LYS A 159 0.53 5.81 -14.99
N TYR A 160 0.79 4.53 -14.70
CA TYR A 160 2.12 3.95 -14.67
C TYR A 160 2.24 2.72 -15.57
N THR A 161 3.44 2.53 -16.08
CA THR A 161 3.92 1.24 -16.59
C THR A 161 4.77 0.60 -15.50
N ILE A 162 4.53 -0.67 -15.20
CA ILE A 162 5.26 -1.38 -14.15
C ILE A 162 5.99 -2.57 -14.78
N ALA A 163 7.26 -2.70 -14.41
CA ALA A 163 8.08 -3.88 -14.65
C ALA A 163 8.55 -4.43 -13.31
N GLY A 164 8.56 -5.75 -13.15
CA GLY A 164 9.06 -6.36 -11.94
C GLY A 164 9.65 -7.74 -12.18
N GLN A 165 10.36 -8.23 -11.17
CA GLN A 165 10.93 -9.56 -11.13
C GLN A 165 10.61 -10.19 -9.78
N VAL A 166 10.15 -11.44 -9.79
CA VAL A 166 9.94 -12.25 -8.58
C VAL A 166 10.49 -13.65 -8.81
N LYS A 167 11.31 -14.14 -7.88
CA LYS A 167 11.99 -15.45 -7.99
C LYS A 167 12.66 -15.66 -9.37
N GLY A 168 13.22 -14.60 -9.95
CA GLY A 168 13.87 -14.62 -11.26
C GLY A 168 12.96 -14.60 -12.48
N PHE A 169 11.64 -14.53 -12.32
CA PHE A 169 10.68 -14.39 -13.42
C PHE A 169 10.21 -12.94 -13.55
N ASN A 170 10.31 -12.39 -14.76
CA ASN A 170 9.87 -11.03 -15.06
C ASN A 170 8.34 -10.98 -15.30
N TYR A 171 7.72 -9.91 -14.83
CA TYR A 171 6.33 -9.58 -15.12
C TYR A 171 6.17 -8.09 -15.47
N SER A 172 5.03 -7.77 -16.07
CA SER A 172 4.62 -6.39 -16.35
C SER A 172 3.19 -6.15 -15.89
N ALA A 173 2.90 -4.92 -15.48
CA ALA A 173 1.59 -4.51 -14.99
C ALA A 173 1.28 -3.06 -15.35
N GLY A 174 -0.01 -2.69 -15.26
CA GLY A 174 -0.44 -1.31 -15.25
C GLY A 174 -0.61 -0.81 -13.82
N GLY A 175 -0.34 0.47 -13.60
CA GLY A 175 -0.61 1.13 -12.32
C GLY A 175 -1.44 2.40 -12.50
N GLU A 176 -2.25 2.73 -11.51
CA GLU A 176 -2.97 4.00 -11.42
C GLU A 176 -2.94 4.53 -9.99
N LEU A 177 -2.49 5.77 -9.81
CA LEU A 177 -2.66 6.54 -8.57
C LEU A 177 -3.71 7.61 -8.80
N LEU A 178 -4.84 7.48 -8.12
CA LEU A 178 -5.86 8.53 -8.05
C LEU A 178 -5.65 9.31 -6.74
N TRP A 179 -5.38 10.60 -6.86
CA TRP A 179 -5.22 11.53 -5.75
C TRP A 179 -6.31 12.59 -5.80
N GLN A 180 -7.07 12.72 -4.71
CA GLN A 180 -8.21 13.64 -4.59
C GLN A 180 -8.22 14.32 -3.23
N HIS A 181 -8.66 15.56 -3.18
CA HIS A 181 -8.97 16.26 -1.93
C HIS A 181 -9.91 17.45 -2.17
N ASP A 182 -10.61 17.88 -1.14
CA ASP A 182 -11.48 19.08 -1.15
C ASP A 182 -10.90 20.26 -0.35
N GLY A 183 -9.69 20.09 0.20
CA GLY A 183 -9.02 21.08 1.05
C GLY A 183 -9.19 20.83 2.55
N GLY A 184 -10.14 19.96 2.95
CA GLY A 184 -10.28 19.46 4.32
C GLY A 184 -10.04 17.95 4.45
N HIS A 185 -10.43 17.16 3.45
CA HIS A 185 -10.25 15.72 3.39
C HIS A 185 -9.53 15.31 2.11
N TYR A 186 -8.83 14.19 2.17
CA TYR A 186 -8.20 13.58 1.00
C TYR A 186 -8.55 12.10 0.86
N ASP A 187 -8.45 11.62 -0.38
CA ASP A 187 -8.53 10.21 -0.78
C ASP A 187 -7.38 9.93 -1.76
N ALA A 188 -6.59 8.91 -1.45
CA ALA A 188 -5.55 8.38 -2.31
C ALA A 188 -5.83 6.90 -2.58
N ARG A 189 -5.79 6.50 -3.85
CA ARG A 189 -5.94 5.10 -4.28
C ARG A 189 -4.85 4.75 -5.26
N LEU A 190 -3.99 3.80 -4.89
CA LEU A 190 -3.00 3.19 -5.78
C LEU A 190 -3.46 1.79 -6.17
N GLU A 191 -3.76 1.58 -7.43
CA GLU A 191 -4.10 0.27 -7.98
C GLU A 191 -3.02 -0.22 -8.93
N ILE A 192 -2.60 -1.47 -8.75
CA ILE A 192 -1.68 -2.16 -9.65
C ILE A 192 -2.36 -3.43 -10.10
N SER A 193 -2.48 -3.61 -11.41
CA SER A 193 -3.17 -4.76 -11.99
C SER A 193 -2.45 -5.29 -13.23
N ALA A 194 -2.52 -6.61 -13.40
CA ALA A 194 -2.00 -7.29 -14.57
C ALA A 194 -2.93 -8.44 -14.97
N PHE A 195 -3.02 -8.67 -16.28
CA PHE A 195 -3.83 -9.75 -16.83
C PHE A 195 -3.34 -11.11 -16.29
N LEU A 196 -4.26 -11.95 -15.79
CA LEU A 196 -4.02 -13.22 -15.09
C LEU A 196 -3.29 -13.14 -13.74
N LEU A 197 -2.60 -12.04 -13.45
CA LEU A 197 -1.91 -11.80 -12.18
C LEU A 197 -2.84 -11.23 -11.11
N GLY A 198 -3.97 -10.61 -11.48
CA GLY A 198 -4.90 -10.00 -10.53
C GLY A 198 -4.54 -8.56 -10.22
N SER A 199 -4.97 -8.06 -9.04
CA SER A 199 -4.78 -6.67 -8.64
C SER A 199 -4.39 -6.53 -7.16
N ARG A 200 -3.58 -5.52 -6.87
CA ARG A 200 -3.40 -4.97 -5.51
C ARG A 200 -3.87 -3.53 -5.49
N VAL A 201 -4.56 -3.15 -4.43
CA VAL A 201 -5.09 -1.82 -4.22
C VAL A 201 -4.68 -1.34 -2.85
N GLN A 202 -3.96 -0.23 -2.78
CA GLN A 202 -3.75 0.51 -1.55
C GLN A 202 -4.63 1.75 -1.54
N THR A 203 -5.23 2.05 -0.39
CA THR A 203 -6.05 3.23 -0.17
C THR A 203 -5.61 3.96 1.09
N SER A 204 -5.55 5.28 1.04
CA SER A 204 -5.34 6.14 2.19
C SER A 204 -6.38 7.23 2.18
N THR A 205 -7.07 7.40 3.31
CA THR A 205 -8.08 8.47 3.50
C THR A 205 -7.80 9.20 4.78
N GLY A 206 -7.99 10.51 4.78
CA GLY A 206 -7.72 11.31 5.96
C GLY A 206 -8.13 12.77 5.83
N GLN A 207 -7.62 13.57 6.75
CA GLN A 207 -7.80 15.01 6.78
C GLN A 207 -6.55 15.73 6.28
N LEU A 208 -6.71 16.98 5.86
CA LEU A 208 -5.62 17.92 5.64
C LEU A 208 -5.55 18.84 6.86
N GLY A 209 -4.43 18.77 7.57
CA GLY A 209 -4.22 19.48 8.82
C GLY A 209 -2.94 20.33 8.81
N ALA A 210 -2.57 20.85 9.99
CA ALA A 210 -1.39 21.71 10.14
C ALA A 210 -0.08 20.98 9.82
N GLN A 211 -0.06 19.65 9.95
CA GLN A 211 1.09 18.79 9.65
C GLN A 211 1.03 18.19 8.24
N GLY A 212 0.19 18.72 7.34
CA GLY A 212 -0.03 18.18 6.00
C GLY A 212 -1.09 17.09 6.00
N LEU A 213 -0.77 15.91 5.46
CA LEU A 213 -1.70 14.79 5.43
C LEU A 213 -1.83 14.17 6.83
N GLU A 214 -3.08 13.99 7.26
CA GLU A 214 -3.43 13.34 8.52
C GLU A 214 -4.29 12.10 8.24
N PRO A 215 -3.68 10.93 7.97
CA PRO A 215 -4.42 9.70 7.71
C PRO A 215 -5.39 9.35 8.85
N LEU A 216 -6.54 8.81 8.46
CA LEU A 216 -7.54 8.21 9.34
C LEU A 216 -7.63 6.71 9.11
N ARG A 217 -7.44 6.26 7.86
CA ARG A 217 -7.46 4.86 7.47
C ARG A 217 -6.49 4.59 6.33
N PHE A 218 -5.71 3.53 6.48
CA PHE A 218 -4.97 2.88 5.41
C PHE A 218 -5.59 1.50 5.14
N GLY A 219 -5.71 1.12 3.87
CA GLY A 219 -6.17 -0.19 3.43
C GLY A 219 -5.23 -0.75 2.37
N ASP A 220 -4.95 -2.06 2.43
CA ASP A 220 -4.18 -2.80 1.45
C ASP A 220 -4.93 -4.08 1.10
N LYS A 221 -5.42 -4.13 -0.14
CA LYS A 221 -6.28 -5.18 -0.66
C LYS A 221 -5.62 -5.90 -1.83
N SER A 222 -5.44 -7.21 -1.67
CA SER A 222 -5.17 -8.12 -2.78
C SER A 222 -6.31 -9.15 -2.87
N ARG A 223 -6.08 -10.39 -2.39
CA ARG A 223 -7.13 -11.40 -2.20
C ARG A 223 -8.06 -11.05 -1.04
N SER A 224 -7.49 -10.51 0.03
CA SER A 224 -8.17 -9.99 1.21
C SER A 224 -7.68 -8.58 1.50
N GLU A 225 -8.48 -7.81 2.24
CA GLU A 225 -8.10 -6.47 2.70
C GLU A 225 -7.57 -6.53 4.13
N GLN A 226 -6.46 -5.83 4.36
CA GLN A 226 -5.95 -5.50 5.68
C GLN A 226 -5.86 -3.98 5.81
N ALA A 227 -5.93 -3.49 7.04
CA ALA A 227 -6.01 -2.07 7.27
C ALA A 227 -5.43 -1.63 8.60
N ALA A 228 -5.06 -0.35 8.66
CA ALA A 228 -4.73 0.37 9.87
C ALA A 228 -5.68 1.56 10.05
N HIS A 229 -6.10 1.79 11.29
CA HIS A 229 -6.97 2.90 11.70
C HIS A 229 -6.21 3.83 12.64
N PHE A 230 -6.20 5.12 12.31
CA PHE A 230 -5.53 6.15 13.08
C PHE A 230 -6.53 6.79 14.05
N VAL A 231 -6.64 6.22 15.24
CA VAL A 231 -7.60 6.61 16.29
C VAL A 231 -7.04 7.80 17.07
N ARG A 232 -7.07 8.98 16.44
CA ARG A 232 -6.43 10.23 16.91
C ARG A 232 -6.92 10.67 18.29
N ASP A 233 -8.21 10.55 18.56
CA ASP A 233 -8.82 10.87 19.86
C ASP A 233 -8.26 10.03 21.01
N LYS A 234 -7.73 8.83 20.71
CA LYS A 234 -7.10 7.93 21.68
C LYS A 234 -5.58 7.88 21.57
N GLY A 235 -4.99 8.57 20.60
CA GLY A 235 -3.55 8.53 20.34
C GLY A 235 -3.04 7.13 19.95
N LYS A 236 -3.79 6.37 19.14
CA LYS A 236 -3.44 4.98 18.79
C LYS A 236 -3.61 4.64 17.31
N ILE A 237 -2.88 3.61 16.88
CA ILE A 237 -3.07 2.87 15.64
C ILE A 237 -3.65 1.50 15.96
N VAL A 238 -4.77 1.15 15.30
CA VAL A 238 -5.42 -0.16 15.43
C VAL A 238 -5.38 -0.89 14.09
N PHE A 239 -4.92 -2.14 14.10
CA PHE A 239 -4.77 -2.95 12.89
C PHE A 239 -5.90 -3.97 12.74
N SER A 240 -6.39 -4.16 11.52
CA SER A 240 -7.41 -5.19 11.22
C SER A 240 -6.82 -6.61 11.20
N ALA A 241 -5.50 -6.74 11.18
CA ALA A 241 -4.79 -8.01 11.13
C ALA A 241 -4.67 -8.70 12.50
N ASN A 242 -5.36 -8.20 13.53
CA ASN A 242 -5.28 -8.69 14.92
C ASN A 242 -3.85 -8.68 15.47
N THR A 243 -3.03 -7.72 15.01
CA THR A 243 -1.70 -7.43 15.56
C THR A 243 -1.84 -6.41 16.72
N PRO A 244 -0.86 -6.34 17.64
CA PRO A 244 -0.89 -5.38 18.74
C PRO A 244 -1.05 -3.93 18.25
N GLU A 245 -1.86 -3.15 18.98
CA GLU A 245 -2.00 -1.71 18.73
C GLU A 245 -0.65 -1.00 18.91
N ALA A 246 -0.46 0.11 18.18
CA ALA A 246 0.73 0.96 18.32
C ALA A 246 0.34 2.39 18.76
N PRO A 247 1.24 3.14 19.44
CA PRO A 247 0.99 4.55 19.73
C PRO A 247 0.97 5.38 18.43
N LEU A 248 0.04 6.32 18.32
CA LEU A 248 0.01 7.29 17.22
C LEU A 248 1.05 8.38 17.47
N GLN A 249 2.11 8.38 16.66
CA GLN A 249 3.13 9.43 16.70
C GLN A 249 2.67 10.66 15.90
N GLU A 250 3.18 11.84 16.28
CA GLU A 250 2.90 13.08 15.55
C GLU A 250 3.40 13.00 14.11
N GLY A 251 2.60 13.50 13.17
CA GLY A 251 2.93 13.46 11.73
C GLY A 251 2.89 12.06 11.12
N ALA A 252 2.40 11.03 11.82
CA ALA A 252 2.34 9.67 11.31
C ALA A 252 1.59 9.58 9.97
N GLN A 253 2.24 8.92 9.03
CA GLN A 253 1.76 8.63 7.68
C GLN A 253 1.48 7.14 7.53
N ASP A 254 0.73 6.76 6.49
CA ASP A 254 0.70 5.38 6.03
C ASP A 254 1.60 5.15 4.81
N ARG A 255 1.75 3.88 4.40
CA ARG A 255 2.64 3.47 3.30
C ARG A 255 2.31 4.11 1.96
N LEU A 256 1.08 4.60 1.75
CA LEU A 256 0.70 5.34 0.55
C LEU A 256 0.78 6.86 0.79
N SER A 257 0.22 7.36 1.89
CA SER A 257 0.17 8.79 2.20
C SER A 257 1.56 9.44 2.30
N VAL A 258 2.57 8.67 2.72
CA VAL A 258 3.95 9.13 2.86
C VAL A 258 4.52 9.70 1.56
N PHE A 259 4.12 9.21 0.39
CA PHE A 259 4.63 9.71 -0.89
C PHE A 259 4.15 11.14 -1.17
N MET A 260 2.84 11.39 -1.00
CA MET A 260 2.28 12.73 -1.17
C MET A 260 2.72 13.67 -0.04
N GLN A 261 2.93 13.16 1.17
CA GLN A 261 3.46 13.94 2.29
C GLN A 261 4.87 14.45 2.01
N LEU A 262 5.78 13.58 1.52
CA LEU A 262 7.12 13.97 1.12
C LEU A 262 7.09 15.01 -0.01
N GLY A 263 6.21 14.81 -1.00
CA GLY A 263 5.98 15.81 -2.06
C GLY A 263 5.54 17.16 -1.50
N ALA A 264 4.55 17.17 -0.60
CA ALA A 264 4.05 18.39 0.02
C ALA A 264 5.10 19.11 0.87
N MET A 265 5.99 18.37 1.54
CA MET A 265 7.11 18.92 2.29
C MET A 265 8.13 19.60 1.38
N LEU A 266 8.54 18.94 0.29
CA LEU A 266 9.49 19.52 -0.68
C LEU A 266 8.89 20.74 -1.38
N ALA A 267 7.64 20.65 -1.83
CA ALA A 267 6.93 21.72 -2.51
C ALA A 267 6.68 22.94 -1.60
N GLY A 268 6.41 22.71 -0.31
CA GLY A 268 6.12 23.76 0.66
C GLY A 268 7.35 24.43 1.27
N ASN A 269 8.54 23.84 1.15
CA ASN A 269 9.77 24.38 1.76
C ASN A 269 10.96 24.38 0.78
N PRO A 270 10.92 25.18 -0.31
CA PRO A 270 12.04 25.29 -1.24
C PRO A 270 13.36 25.61 -0.52
N GLY A 271 14.42 24.86 -0.83
CA GLY A 271 15.75 25.04 -0.25
C GLY A 271 15.94 24.48 1.17
N ARG A 272 14.89 24.00 1.84
CA ARG A 272 14.98 23.42 3.19
C ARG A 272 15.51 21.98 3.21
N PHE A 273 15.42 21.29 2.08
CA PHE A 273 15.83 19.90 1.93
C PHE A 273 16.87 19.75 0.81
N PRO A 274 18.08 20.31 0.96
CA PRO A 274 19.15 20.08 -0.01
C PRO A 274 19.58 18.60 -0.02
N PRO A 275 20.26 18.13 -1.08
CA PRO A 275 20.82 16.78 -1.13
C PRO A 275 21.69 16.47 0.09
N GLY A 276 21.56 15.26 0.63
CA GLY A 276 22.19 14.82 1.88
C GLY A 276 21.32 15.02 3.12
N THR A 277 20.19 15.73 3.02
CA THR A 277 19.23 15.87 4.13
C THR A 277 18.50 14.54 4.37
N THR A 278 18.22 14.23 5.64
CA THR A 278 17.38 13.09 6.02
C THR A 278 16.04 13.57 6.56
N ILE A 279 14.95 13.04 6.00
CA ILE A 279 13.58 13.27 6.47
C ILE A 279 13.08 12.01 7.16
N THR A 280 12.69 12.11 8.43
CA THR A 280 12.18 10.98 9.21
C THR A 280 10.69 11.13 9.47
N LEU A 281 9.90 10.10 9.13
CA LEU A 281 8.44 10.08 9.30
C LEU A 281 7.99 8.76 9.94
N PRO A 282 7.15 8.80 11.00
CA PRO A 282 6.45 7.61 11.44
C PRO A 282 5.56 7.09 10.30
N THR A 283 5.73 5.83 9.91
CA THR A 283 5.05 5.22 8.75
C THR A 283 4.37 3.92 9.15
N VAL A 284 3.09 3.83 8.85
CA VAL A 284 2.20 2.75 9.27
C VAL A 284 1.83 1.89 8.06
N SER A 285 2.05 0.57 8.18
CA SER A 285 1.54 -0.42 7.23
C SER A 285 0.18 -0.95 7.69
N ALA A 286 -0.36 -1.96 7.02
CA ALA A 286 -1.59 -2.63 7.47
C ALA A 286 -1.41 -3.46 8.77
N ARG A 287 -0.18 -3.60 9.28
CA ARG A 287 0.16 -4.49 10.41
C ARG A 287 1.04 -3.89 11.50
N GLU A 288 1.89 -2.93 11.13
CA GLU A 288 2.91 -2.36 12.01
C GLU A 288 3.04 -0.85 11.83
N ALA A 289 3.68 -0.20 12.80
CA ALA A 289 4.04 1.20 12.76
C ALA A 289 5.54 1.33 12.99
N ASP A 290 6.23 1.92 12.03
CA ASP A 290 7.69 2.11 12.03
C ASP A 290 8.06 3.59 11.93
N SER A 291 9.37 3.86 11.97
CA SER A 291 9.92 5.16 11.59
C SER A 291 10.78 4.99 10.35
N TRP A 292 10.42 5.69 9.27
CA TRP A 292 11.13 5.66 8.00
C TRP A 292 12.00 6.89 7.86
N ALA A 293 13.27 6.69 7.52
CA ALA A 293 14.21 7.77 7.22
C ALA A 293 14.48 7.80 5.72
N PHE A 294 14.29 8.96 5.09
CA PHE A 294 14.52 9.17 3.66
C PHE A 294 15.69 10.11 3.46
N GLY A 295 16.74 9.62 2.81
CA GLY A 295 17.83 10.47 2.32
C GLY A 295 17.41 11.18 1.05
N VAL A 296 17.50 12.51 1.04
CA VAL A 296 17.26 13.36 -0.13
C VAL A 296 18.50 13.34 -1.01
N GLY A 297 18.36 12.89 -2.24
CA GLY A 297 19.38 12.88 -3.27
C GLY A 297 19.38 14.15 -4.12
N PRO A 298 20.29 14.24 -5.09
CA PRO A 298 20.25 15.30 -6.10
C PRO A 298 19.00 15.18 -6.99
N GLU A 299 18.68 16.27 -7.68
CA GLU A 299 17.77 16.20 -8.82
C GLU A 299 18.43 15.42 -9.97
N GLU A 300 17.67 14.52 -10.58
CA GLU A 300 18.10 13.77 -11.75
C GLU A 300 17.03 13.80 -12.85
N THR A 301 17.48 13.74 -14.10
CA THR A 301 16.57 13.67 -15.25
C THR A 301 16.34 12.21 -15.63
N LEU A 302 15.10 11.77 -15.52
CA LEU A 302 14.64 10.44 -15.84
C LEU A 302 14.04 10.40 -17.24
N GLN A 303 14.36 9.35 -18.01
CA GLN A 303 13.65 9.01 -19.23
C GLN A 303 12.53 8.02 -18.90
N LEU A 304 11.31 8.53 -18.74
CA LEU A 304 10.13 7.74 -18.37
C LEU A 304 9.24 7.47 -19.60
N PRO A 305 8.34 6.48 -19.53
CA PRO A 305 7.37 6.22 -20.60
C PRO A 305 6.54 7.44 -21.02
N GLY A 306 6.24 8.35 -20.08
CA GLY A 306 5.52 9.59 -20.36
C GLY A 306 6.38 10.75 -20.87
N GLY A 307 7.69 10.56 -21.00
CA GLY A 307 8.66 11.59 -21.39
C GLY A 307 9.69 11.91 -20.30
N ALA A 308 10.62 12.80 -20.64
CA ALA A 308 11.68 13.22 -19.73
C ALA A 308 11.11 13.98 -18.52
N GLN A 309 11.58 13.65 -17.31
CA GLN A 309 11.18 14.34 -16.08
C GLN A 309 12.41 14.60 -15.21
N THR A 310 12.61 15.85 -14.79
CA THR A 310 13.54 16.16 -13.69
C THR A 310 12.84 15.89 -12.37
N ALA A 311 13.46 15.10 -11.49
CA ALA A 311 12.87 14.69 -10.23
C ALA A 311 13.90 14.63 -9.10
N VAL A 312 13.46 14.95 -7.89
CA VAL A 312 14.23 14.75 -6.67
C VAL A 312 14.12 13.28 -6.27
N LYS A 313 15.26 12.60 -6.14
CA LYS A 313 15.31 11.22 -5.66
C LYS A 313 15.32 11.19 -4.13
N LEU A 314 14.46 10.38 -3.53
CA LEU A 314 14.48 10.04 -2.11
C LEU A 314 14.72 8.54 -1.96
N THR A 315 15.63 8.17 -1.07
CA THR A 315 15.91 6.76 -0.78
C THR A 315 15.60 6.46 0.67
N ARG A 316 14.74 5.47 0.93
CA ARG A 316 14.52 4.96 2.29
C ARG A 316 15.81 4.31 2.77
N LEU A 317 16.37 4.81 3.86
CA LEU A 317 17.56 4.26 4.48
C LEU A 317 17.22 2.93 5.17
N PRO A 318 18.02 1.86 4.97
CA PRO A 318 17.77 0.58 5.60
C PRO A 318 17.94 0.69 7.12
N ARG A 319 17.09 0.00 7.88
CA ARG A 319 17.17 -0.07 9.35
C ARG A 319 17.83 -1.33 9.85
N GLN A 320 17.65 -2.42 9.12
CA GLN A 320 18.23 -3.73 9.40
C GLN A 320 18.91 -4.27 8.15
N ASP A 321 19.77 -5.27 8.34
CA ASP A 321 20.23 -6.08 7.23
C ASP A 321 19.01 -6.73 6.56
N TYR A 322 19.03 -6.79 5.22
CA TYR A 322 17.94 -7.34 4.41
C TYR A 322 16.64 -6.52 4.33
N ASP A 323 16.65 -5.27 4.82
CA ASP A 323 15.57 -4.33 4.58
C ASP A 323 15.29 -4.14 3.09
N GLN A 324 14.02 -4.10 2.73
CA GLN A 324 13.60 -3.72 1.39
C GLN A 324 14.04 -2.28 1.09
N LYS A 325 14.68 -2.09 -0.06
CA LYS A 325 15.09 -0.78 -0.56
C LYS A 325 13.91 -0.13 -1.27
N LEU A 326 13.60 1.10 -0.88
CA LEU A 326 12.58 1.94 -1.53
C LEU A 326 13.27 3.19 -2.07
N GLU A 327 13.13 3.44 -3.36
CA GLU A 327 13.57 4.66 -4.03
C GLU A 327 12.34 5.33 -4.66
N LEU A 328 12.22 6.63 -4.44
CA LEU A 328 11.07 7.45 -4.81
C LEU A 328 11.56 8.66 -5.59
N TRP A 329 10.94 8.99 -6.71
CA TRP A 329 11.26 10.18 -7.49
C TRP A 329 10.05 11.09 -7.57
N LEU A 330 10.24 12.33 -7.11
CA LEU A 330 9.20 13.35 -7.05
C LEU A 330 9.52 14.47 -8.05
N ALA A 331 8.65 14.71 -9.03
CA ALA A 331 8.90 15.68 -10.10
C ALA A 331 8.28 17.04 -9.78
N PRO A 332 9.06 18.13 -9.66
CA PRO A 332 8.51 19.47 -9.43
C PRO A 332 7.50 19.91 -10.51
N ALA A 333 7.72 19.48 -11.77
CA ALA A 333 6.82 19.77 -12.89
C ALA A 333 5.42 19.14 -12.76
N LEU A 334 5.26 18.14 -11.87
CA LEU A 334 3.99 17.50 -11.55
C LEU A 334 3.64 17.74 -10.07
N ASP A 335 3.89 18.95 -9.55
CA ASP A 335 3.62 19.33 -8.16
C ASP A 335 4.26 18.37 -7.13
N PHE A 336 5.47 17.88 -7.42
CA PHE A 336 6.20 16.90 -6.61
C PHE A 336 5.47 15.56 -6.43
N MET A 337 4.65 15.16 -7.40
CA MET A 337 4.01 13.84 -7.39
C MET A 337 4.99 12.71 -7.78
N PRO A 338 4.74 11.47 -7.33
CA PRO A 338 5.61 10.34 -7.58
C PRO A 338 5.61 9.94 -9.05
N VAL A 339 6.71 10.22 -9.75
CA VAL A 339 6.91 9.84 -11.15
C VAL A 339 7.65 8.52 -11.32
N ARG A 340 8.33 8.05 -10.27
CA ARG A 340 8.89 6.70 -10.22
C ARG A 340 8.91 6.19 -8.79
N ILE A 341 8.58 4.91 -8.61
CA ILE A 341 8.73 4.20 -7.34
C ILE A 341 9.42 2.87 -7.64
N LEU A 342 10.60 2.66 -7.07
CA LEU A 342 11.39 1.44 -7.22
C LEU A 342 11.51 0.75 -5.87
N LEU A 343 11.01 -0.48 -5.80
CA LEU A 343 11.11 -1.35 -4.65
C LEU A 343 12.09 -2.47 -5.03
N SER A 344 13.15 -2.67 -4.27
CA SER A 344 14.10 -3.77 -4.49
C SER A 344 14.31 -4.57 -3.22
N GLN A 345 14.30 -5.89 -3.36
CA GLN A 345 14.61 -6.84 -2.30
C GLN A 345 16.07 -7.30 -2.41
N THR A 346 16.61 -7.85 -1.32
CA THR A 346 17.99 -8.35 -1.28
C THR A 346 18.23 -9.60 -2.13
N ASN A 347 17.17 -10.34 -2.43
CA ASN A 347 17.22 -11.49 -3.35
C ASN A 347 17.26 -11.10 -4.84
N GLY A 348 17.24 -9.79 -5.16
CA GLY A 348 17.22 -9.27 -6.52
C GLY A 348 15.84 -9.10 -7.13
N ASP A 349 14.76 -9.46 -6.42
CA ASP A 349 13.39 -9.16 -6.83
C ASP A 349 13.14 -7.65 -6.76
N PHE A 350 12.34 -7.14 -7.68
CA PHE A 350 12.04 -5.72 -7.73
C PHE A 350 10.69 -5.41 -8.36
N VAL A 351 10.19 -4.21 -8.09
CA VAL A 351 9.03 -3.60 -8.74
C VAL A 351 9.41 -2.17 -9.09
N ASP A 352 9.42 -1.84 -10.37
CA ASP A 352 9.71 -0.51 -10.90
C ASP A 352 8.45 0.07 -11.53
N GLN A 353 7.83 1.01 -10.82
CA GLN A 353 6.66 1.75 -11.26
C GLN A 353 7.11 3.07 -11.89
N GLN A 354 6.89 3.24 -13.18
CA GLN A 354 7.33 4.41 -13.94
C GLN A 354 6.15 5.18 -14.55
N TRP A 355 6.15 6.49 -14.38
CA TRP A 355 5.09 7.36 -14.86
C TRP A 355 4.96 7.33 -16.38
N ARG A 356 3.71 7.24 -16.84
CA ARG A 356 3.33 7.17 -18.25
C ARG A 356 2.51 8.37 -18.69
N SER A 357 1.57 8.81 -17.87
CA SER A 357 0.74 9.98 -18.15
C SER A 357 0.04 10.48 -16.88
N ASN A 358 -0.42 11.72 -16.90
CA ASN A 358 -1.33 12.27 -15.90
C ASN A 358 -2.55 12.91 -16.57
N GLU A 359 -3.67 12.89 -15.89
CA GLU A 359 -4.93 13.51 -16.32
C GLU A 359 -5.68 14.06 -15.11
N SER A 360 -6.70 14.87 -15.36
CA SER A 360 -7.65 15.26 -14.32
C SER A 360 -8.36 14.01 -13.76
N PRO A 361 -8.75 14.03 -12.47
CA PRO A 361 -9.38 12.88 -11.79
C PRO A 361 -10.60 12.30 -12.51
#